data_AF-A0A4Q4Y519-F1
#
_entry.id   AF-A0A4Q4Y519-F1
#
_cell.length_a   1.000
_cell.length_b   1.000
_cell.length_c   1.000
_cell.angle_alpha   90.00
_cell.angle_beta   90.00
_cell.angle_gamma   90.00
#
_symmetry.space_group_name_H-M   'P 1'
#
loop_
_entity.id
_entity.type
_entity.pdbx_description
1 polymer ?
#
loop_
_entity_poly.entity_id
_entity_poly.type
_entity_poly.pdbx_seq_one_letter_code
_entity_poly.pdbx_strand_id
1 'polypeptide(L)'
;MAAPDPNQKEMATDVGAKADLKQRQIRAHYDEETITVYQAYNSEIASAAVDQQKLCASPKFRLTRMTWIKPSWCWMMYRAGYSYKDKNQERILALKMKHEHFIGLLEKATLTTEPGKGIAPGHTAGPSEPDRKKSSVVKVQWDPERTPRLEKLDYRSIQIGIPSSLAATWADKWIIGIEDVTEKGRALERELRENPGVTDEELLRRGLVPPEREFLVPLEVQKAIRMD
;
A
#
# COMPACT_ATOMS: atom_id res chain seq x y z
N MET A 1 17.39 -10.50 65.22
CA MET A 1 17.16 -11.36 64.03
C MET A 1 15.66 -11.60 63.93
N ALA A 2 15.06 -11.24 62.79
CA ALA A 2 13.69 -11.58 62.43
C ALA A 2 13.69 -11.91 60.93
N ALA A 3 12.97 -12.94 60.51
CA ALA A 3 12.96 -13.39 59.12
C ALA A 3 12.07 -12.49 58.24
N PRO A 4 12.37 -12.33 56.94
CA PRO A 4 11.52 -11.59 56.02
C PRO A 4 10.28 -12.41 55.60
N ASP A 5 9.20 -11.68 55.31
CA ASP A 5 7.91 -12.17 54.83
C ASP A 5 8.02 -12.72 53.38
N PRO A 6 7.51 -13.93 53.07
CA PRO A 6 7.72 -14.57 51.77
C PRO A 6 6.85 -14.05 50.61
N ASN A 7 5.98 -13.04 50.81
CA ASN A 7 4.97 -12.68 49.82
C ASN A 7 5.33 -11.50 48.87
N GLN A 8 6.52 -11.54 48.27
CA GLN A 8 6.84 -10.74 47.08
C GLN A 8 7.38 -11.62 45.95
N LYS A 9 6.50 -12.05 45.04
CA LYS A 9 6.92 -12.57 43.73
C LYS A 9 5.90 -12.29 42.63
N GLU A 10 6.39 -11.61 41.59
CA GLU A 10 6.00 -11.77 40.19
C GLU A 10 4.50 -11.82 39.84
N MET A 11 3.91 -10.64 39.57
CA MET A 11 2.88 -10.50 38.53
C MET A 11 3.45 -9.72 37.35
N ALA A 12 4.18 -10.43 36.48
CA ALA A 12 4.79 -9.87 35.27
C ALA A 12 4.71 -10.86 34.09
N THR A 13 3.49 -11.20 33.68
CA THR A 13 3.21 -11.90 32.41
C THR A 13 1.84 -11.49 31.86
N ASP A 14 1.66 -10.22 31.50
CA ASP A 14 0.72 -9.88 30.43
C ASP A 14 1.38 -10.25 29.09
N VAL A 15 1.40 -11.55 28.79
CA VAL A 15 1.76 -12.04 27.47
C VAL A 15 0.52 -11.83 26.61
N GLY A 16 0.49 -10.67 25.96
CA GLY A 16 -0.69 -10.13 25.31
C GLY A 16 -1.44 -11.17 24.47
N ALA A 17 -2.77 -11.15 24.62
CA ALA A 17 -3.66 -11.98 23.84
C ALA A 17 -3.27 -11.89 22.35
N LYS A 18 -2.89 -13.03 21.76
CA LYS A 18 -2.83 -13.15 20.30
C LYS A 18 -4.23 -12.92 19.77
N ALA A 19 -4.50 -11.69 19.37
CA ALA A 19 -5.67 -11.36 18.58
C ALA A 19 -5.70 -12.32 17.38
N ASP A 20 -6.90 -12.78 17.03
CA ASP A 20 -7.12 -13.62 15.85
C ASP A 20 -6.89 -12.75 14.59
N LEU A 21 -5.62 -12.58 14.25
CA LEU A 21 -5.18 -11.71 13.16
C LEU A 21 -5.61 -12.36 11.85
N LYS A 22 -6.71 -11.85 11.27
CA LYS A 22 -7.09 -12.12 9.88
C LYS A 22 -5.84 -12.13 9.01
N GLN A 23 -5.67 -13.19 8.23
CA GLN A 23 -4.45 -13.39 7.42
C GLN A 23 -4.24 -12.25 6.40
N ARG A 24 -5.27 -11.45 6.11
CA ARG A 24 -5.27 -10.36 5.14
C ARG A 24 -5.88 -9.10 5.77
N GLN A 25 -5.13 -8.00 5.77
CA GLN A 25 -5.56 -6.72 6.33
C GLN A 25 -5.26 -5.58 5.36
N ILE A 26 -6.23 -4.67 5.18
CA ILE A 26 -5.95 -3.36 4.60
C ILE A 26 -5.46 -2.48 5.76
N ARG A 27 -4.14 -2.35 5.94
CA ARG A 27 -3.57 -1.36 6.86
C ARG A 27 -3.23 -0.09 6.10
N ALA A 28 -3.61 1.05 6.65
CA ALA A 28 -3.41 2.36 6.03
C ALA A 28 -3.39 3.48 7.06
N HIS A 29 -2.85 4.63 6.67
CA HIS A 29 -3.03 5.89 7.39
C HIS A 29 -4.27 6.62 6.85
N TYR A 30 -5.26 6.84 7.72
CA TYR A 30 -6.55 7.43 7.35
C TYR A 30 -7.19 8.22 8.50
N ASP A 31 -7.84 9.32 8.13
CA ASP A 31 -8.68 10.17 8.99
C ASP A 31 -10.17 9.87 8.75
N GLU A 32 -11.08 10.76 9.14
CA GLU A 32 -12.54 10.56 9.02
C GLU A 32 -13.04 10.55 7.57
N GLU A 33 -12.34 11.20 6.63
CA GLU A 33 -12.78 11.36 5.24
C GLU A 33 -11.85 10.69 4.22
N THR A 34 -10.55 10.63 4.53
CA THR A 34 -9.47 10.33 3.58
C THR A 34 -8.63 9.15 4.01
N ILE A 35 -8.13 8.41 3.03
CA ILE A 35 -7.16 7.32 3.16
C ILE A 35 -5.92 7.67 2.31
N THR A 36 -4.74 7.39 2.86
CA THR A 36 -3.46 7.56 2.18
C THR A 36 -3.07 6.26 1.47
N VAL A 37 -2.65 6.36 0.21
CA VAL A 37 -2.02 5.25 -0.52
C VAL A 37 -0.76 5.74 -1.24
N TYR A 38 0.22 4.85 -1.41
CA TYR A 38 1.54 5.21 -1.91
C TYR A 38 1.80 4.68 -3.33
N GLN A 39 2.48 5.49 -4.13
CA GLN A 39 3.07 5.14 -5.42
C GLN A 39 4.49 5.70 -5.52
N ALA A 40 5.33 5.15 -6.41
CA ALA A 40 6.64 5.73 -6.73
C ALA A 40 6.79 6.04 -8.21
N TYR A 41 7.58 7.08 -8.47
CA TYR A 41 7.80 7.66 -9.79
C TYR A 41 9.24 8.15 -9.95
N ASN A 42 9.62 8.51 -11.19
CA ASN A 42 10.81 9.34 -11.43
C ASN A 42 10.58 10.79 -10.95
N SER A 43 11.66 11.54 -10.78
CA SER A 43 11.60 12.92 -10.28
C SER A 43 10.76 13.88 -11.12
N GLU A 44 10.71 13.72 -12.44
CA GLU A 44 9.95 14.63 -13.31
C GLU A 44 8.43 14.46 -13.11
N ILE A 45 7.95 13.22 -13.02
CA ILE A 45 6.54 12.96 -12.71
C ILE A 45 6.22 13.40 -11.28
N ALA A 46 7.09 13.07 -10.32
CA ALA A 46 6.84 13.36 -8.91
C ALA A 46 6.81 14.86 -8.61
N SER A 47 7.82 15.62 -9.05
CA SER A 47 7.86 17.07 -8.83
C SER A 47 6.66 17.76 -9.48
N ALA A 48 6.37 17.48 -10.76
CA ALA A 48 5.21 18.06 -11.43
C ALA A 48 3.88 17.71 -10.74
N ALA A 49 3.74 16.49 -10.23
CA ALA A 49 2.54 16.05 -9.52
C ALA A 49 2.36 16.75 -8.17
N VAL A 50 3.44 16.98 -7.43
CA VAL A 50 3.41 17.71 -6.15
C VAL A 50 3.15 19.20 -6.39
N ASP A 51 3.90 19.83 -7.30
CA ASP A 51 3.81 21.27 -7.60
C ASP A 51 2.42 21.68 -8.08
N GLN A 52 1.77 20.83 -8.89
CA GLN A 52 0.44 21.09 -9.47
C GLN A 52 -0.71 20.34 -8.76
N GLN A 53 -0.41 19.60 -7.69
CA GLN A 53 -1.35 18.69 -6.98
C GLN A 53 -2.14 17.78 -7.94
N LYS A 54 -1.48 17.27 -8.98
CA LYS A 54 -2.12 16.51 -10.07
C LYS A 54 -1.19 15.45 -10.66
N LEU A 55 -1.51 14.16 -10.45
CA LEU A 55 -0.66 13.04 -10.90
C LEU A 55 -0.30 13.08 -12.40
N CYS A 56 -1.24 13.51 -13.24
CA CYS A 56 -1.05 13.60 -14.70
C CYS A 56 -0.49 14.96 -15.18
N ALA A 57 0.10 15.78 -14.31
CA ALA A 57 0.74 17.05 -14.66
C ALA A 57 1.97 16.90 -15.59
N SER A 58 2.73 15.81 -15.48
CA SER A 58 3.88 15.55 -16.36
C SER A 58 3.45 14.81 -17.64
N PRO A 59 3.97 15.20 -18.83
CA PRO A 59 3.74 14.46 -20.07
C PRO A 59 4.36 13.04 -20.07
N LYS A 60 5.23 12.73 -19.10
CA LYS A 60 5.75 11.36 -18.91
C LYS A 60 4.77 10.45 -18.16
N PHE A 61 3.72 10.98 -17.54
CA PHE A 61 2.68 10.18 -16.90
C PHE A 61 1.85 9.43 -17.95
N ARG A 62 1.76 8.10 -17.84
CA ARG A 62 1.09 7.26 -18.86
C ARG A 62 -0.19 6.62 -18.35
N LEU A 63 -1.32 7.16 -18.80
CA LEU A 63 -2.67 6.61 -18.57
C LEU A 63 -2.91 5.24 -19.24
N THR A 64 -2.06 4.84 -20.18
CA THR A 64 -2.23 3.60 -20.98
C THR A 64 -1.82 2.32 -20.27
N ARG A 65 -1.23 2.40 -19.07
CA ARG A 65 -0.75 1.25 -18.30
C ARG A 65 -1.54 1.06 -17.02
N MET A 66 -1.63 -0.18 -16.55
CA MET A 66 -2.08 -0.48 -15.19
C MET A 66 -1.08 0.13 -14.20
N THR A 67 -1.59 0.78 -13.15
CA THR A 67 -0.79 1.37 -12.07
C THR A 67 -1.11 0.69 -10.75
N TRP A 68 -0.16 0.60 -9.82
CA TRP A 68 -0.30 -0.16 -8.58
C TRP A 68 -0.18 0.73 -7.35
N ILE A 69 -1.22 0.76 -6.51
CA ILE A 69 -1.24 1.49 -5.25
C ILE A 69 -1.03 0.54 -4.07
N LYS A 70 -0.49 1.06 -2.96
CA LYS A 70 -0.28 0.33 -1.69
C LYS A 70 -0.77 1.20 -0.53
N PRO A 71 -1.71 0.73 0.29
CA PRO A 71 -2.08 1.45 1.51
C PRO A 71 -1.03 1.32 2.64
N SER A 72 -0.21 0.24 2.64
CA SER A 72 0.87 0.04 3.62
C SER A 72 2.17 0.77 3.26
N TRP A 73 2.69 1.53 4.21
CA TRP A 73 3.97 2.25 4.16
C TRP A 73 5.15 1.29 4.09
N CYS A 74 5.20 0.29 4.99
CA CYS A 74 6.31 -0.65 5.07
C CYS A 74 6.39 -1.53 3.83
N TRP A 75 5.24 -1.93 3.25
CA TRP A 75 5.20 -2.60 1.95
C TRP A 75 5.71 -1.69 0.82
N MET A 76 5.37 -0.40 0.85
CA MET A 76 5.89 0.57 -0.11
C MET A 76 7.42 0.73 0.00
N MET A 77 7.96 0.89 1.22
CA MET A 77 9.40 1.01 1.46
C MET A 77 10.17 -0.22 0.98
N TYR A 78 9.67 -1.42 1.29
CA TYR A 78 10.25 -2.67 0.78
C TYR A 78 10.22 -2.74 -0.76
N ARG A 79 9.14 -2.27 -1.40
CA ARG A 79 9.01 -2.37 -2.85
C ARG A 79 9.85 -1.36 -3.61
N ALA A 80 10.02 -0.14 -3.11
CA ALA A 80 10.87 0.90 -3.69
C ALA A 80 12.34 0.86 -3.19
N GLY A 81 12.64 0.04 -2.16
CA GLY A 81 13.94 0.06 -1.48
C GLY A 81 14.25 1.45 -0.91
N TYR A 82 13.30 2.03 -0.17
CA TYR A 82 13.37 3.41 0.34
C TYR A 82 13.67 4.48 -0.73
N SER A 83 13.20 4.27 -1.97
CA SER A 83 13.47 5.04 -3.20
C SER A 83 14.81 4.78 -3.91
N TYR A 84 15.70 3.95 -3.35
CA TYR A 84 17.03 3.73 -3.94
C TYR A 84 17.08 2.63 -5.03
N LYS A 85 16.00 1.85 -5.21
CA LYS A 85 16.05 0.60 -6.01
C LYS A 85 15.97 0.78 -7.53
N ASP A 86 15.27 1.81 -8.02
CA ASP A 86 15.01 2.04 -9.45
C ASP A 86 14.81 3.53 -9.69
N LYS A 87 15.55 4.11 -10.63
CA LYS A 87 15.44 5.53 -11.03
C LYS A 87 14.03 5.94 -11.50
N ASN A 88 13.22 4.98 -11.96
CA ASN A 88 11.82 5.23 -12.31
C ASN A 88 10.86 5.24 -11.10
N GLN A 89 11.39 5.00 -9.91
CA GLN A 89 10.71 4.91 -8.61
C GLN A 89 11.52 5.64 -7.50
N GLU A 90 12.33 6.64 -7.89
CA GLU A 90 13.25 7.38 -7.03
C GLU A 90 12.58 8.45 -6.14
N ARG A 91 11.28 8.67 -6.34
CA ARG A 91 10.43 9.51 -5.49
C ARG A 91 9.18 8.73 -5.08
N ILE A 92 8.81 8.82 -3.81
CA ILE A 92 7.64 8.17 -3.22
C ILE A 92 6.61 9.25 -2.88
N LEU A 93 5.40 9.10 -3.41
CA LEU A 93 4.30 10.02 -3.14
C LEU A 93 3.28 9.35 -2.21
N ALA A 94 2.86 10.09 -1.19
CA ALA A 94 1.66 9.79 -0.42
C ALA A 94 0.49 10.50 -1.09
N LEU A 95 -0.51 9.73 -1.50
CA LEU A 95 -1.66 10.20 -2.26
C LEU A 95 -2.90 10.05 -1.38
N LYS A 96 -3.51 11.18 -1.03
CA LYS A 96 -4.77 11.20 -0.29
C LYS A 96 -5.95 11.06 -1.25
N MET A 97 -6.88 10.18 -0.92
CA MET A 97 -8.14 10.00 -1.62
C MET A 97 -9.27 9.80 -0.61
N LYS A 98 -10.50 10.12 -0.98
CA LYS A 98 -11.66 9.87 -0.11
C LYS A 98 -11.92 8.38 0.10
N HIS A 99 -12.46 8.00 1.26
CA HIS A 99 -12.88 6.62 1.54
C HIS A 99 -13.85 6.08 0.49
N GLU A 100 -14.85 6.88 0.07
CA GLU A 100 -15.83 6.51 -0.97
C GLU A 100 -15.17 6.10 -2.30
N HIS A 101 -14.08 6.76 -2.69
CA HIS A 101 -13.35 6.45 -3.93
C HIS A 101 -12.47 5.21 -3.78
N PHE A 102 -11.93 4.97 -2.59
CA PHE A 102 -11.13 3.77 -2.31
C PHE A 102 -12.01 2.52 -2.23
N ILE A 103 -13.14 2.59 -1.52
CA ILE A 103 -14.14 1.52 -1.45
C ILE A 103 -14.71 1.26 -2.86
N GLY A 104 -15.12 2.31 -3.59
CA GLY A 104 -15.62 2.18 -4.96
C GLY A 104 -14.59 1.70 -5.99
N LEU A 105 -13.28 1.79 -5.69
CA LEU A 105 -12.22 1.12 -6.46
C LEU A 105 -12.17 -0.39 -6.13
N LEU A 106 -12.30 -0.77 -4.87
CA LEU A 106 -12.28 -2.18 -4.43
C LEU A 106 -13.55 -2.94 -4.86
N GLU A 107 -14.72 -2.31 -4.88
CA GLU A 107 -15.95 -2.91 -5.44
C GLU A 107 -15.76 -3.36 -6.90
N LYS A 108 -14.97 -2.59 -7.68
CA LYS A 108 -14.63 -2.91 -9.07
C LYS A 108 -13.61 -4.05 -9.22
N ALA A 109 -13.08 -4.60 -8.13
CA ALA A 109 -12.21 -5.78 -8.15
C ALA A 109 -12.98 -7.09 -8.40
N THR A 110 -14.31 -7.09 -8.23
CA THR A 110 -15.09 -8.34 -8.14
C THR A 110 -16.25 -8.46 -9.11
N LEU A 111 -16.68 -7.35 -9.71
CA LEU A 111 -17.73 -7.32 -10.75
C LEU A 111 -17.43 -8.18 -12.00
N THR A 112 -16.26 -8.81 -12.10
CA THR A 112 -15.87 -9.69 -13.21
C THR A 112 -15.41 -11.09 -12.77
N THR A 113 -15.94 -11.61 -11.65
CA THR A 113 -15.70 -13.02 -11.25
C THR A 113 -16.75 -13.98 -11.84
N GLU A 114 -17.10 -13.81 -13.12
CA GLU A 114 -17.73 -14.90 -13.89
C GLU A 114 -16.62 -15.80 -14.48
N PRO A 115 -16.58 -17.10 -14.14
CA PRO A 115 -15.61 -18.03 -14.72
C PRO A 115 -16.06 -18.47 -16.13
N GLY A 116 -15.66 -17.70 -17.15
CA GLY A 116 -16.09 -17.90 -18.55
C GLY A 116 -14.94 -18.14 -19.55
N LYS A 117 -14.59 -19.42 -19.76
CA LYS A 117 -13.69 -19.95 -20.81
C LYS A 117 -12.22 -19.49 -20.76
N GLY A 118 -11.36 -20.39 -20.27
CA GLY A 118 -9.94 -20.36 -20.62
C GLY A 118 -9.74 -20.57 -22.12
N ILE A 119 -8.80 -19.82 -22.71
CA ILE A 119 -8.32 -20.05 -24.07
C ILE A 119 -7.10 -20.96 -23.96
N ALA A 120 -7.23 -22.20 -24.44
CA ALA A 120 -6.13 -23.15 -24.53
C ALA A 120 -5.05 -22.63 -25.51
N PRO A 121 -3.77 -22.97 -25.30
CA PRO A 121 -2.70 -22.52 -26.19
C PRO A 121 -2.73 -23.30 -27.51
N GLY A 122 -3.14 -22.63 -28.58
CA GLY A 122 -2.92 -23.13 -29.94
C GLY A 122 -3.91 -22.59 -30.96
N HIS A 123 -3.46 -21.67 -31.81
CA HIS A 123 -3.38 -21.84 -33.27
C HIS A 123 -2.70 -20.59 -33.87
N THR A 124 -1.86 -20.79 -34.88
CA THR A 124 -1.00 -19.77 -35.50
C THR A 124 -1.67 -19.06 -36.67
N ALA A 125 -1.66 -17.71 -36.72
CA ALA A 125 -1.62 -16.92 -37.97
C ALA A 125 -1.44 -15.40 -37.72
N GLY A 126 -0.52 -14.77 -38.47
CA GLY A 126 -0.59 -13.34 -38.81
C GLY A 126 0.14 -12.33 -37.88
N PRO A 127 1.02 -11.46 -38.43
CA PRO A 127 1.56 -10.31 -37.70
C PRO A 127 0.59 -9.12 -37.80
N SER A 128 -0.51 -9.16 -37.05
CA SER A 128 -1.29 -7.96 -36.75
C SER A 128 -0.85 -7.40 -35.40
N GLU A 129 -0.73 -6.07 -35.31
CA GLU A 129 -0.39 -5.42 -34.04
C GLU A 129 -1.40 -5.82 -32.96
N PRO A 130 -0.95 -6.16 -31.73
CA PRO A 130 -1.87 -6.56 -30.67
C PRO A 130 -2.69 -5.35 -30.25
N ASP A 131 -3.89 -5.26 -30.81
CA ASP A 131 -4.93 -4.31 -30.46
C ASP A 131 -5.09 -4.32 -28.93
N ARG A 132 -4.60 -3.26 -28.28
CA ARG A 132 -4.39 -3.20 -26.83
C ARG A 132 -5.72 -3.02 -26.12
N LYS A 133 -6.52 -4.09 -26.07
CA LYS A 133 -7.73 -4.19 -25.25
C LYS A 133 -7.41 -3.65 -23.86
N LYS A 134 -7.96 -2.48 -23.55
CA LYS A 134 -7.77 -1.81 -22.27
C LYS A 134 -8.25 -2.79 -21.19
N SER A 135 -7.34 -3.27 -20.35
CA SER A 135 -7.73 -4.05 -19.19
C SER A 135 -8.72 -3.21 -18.39
N SER A 136 -9.89 -3.76 -18.09
CA SER A 136 -10.99 -3.09 -17.41
C SER A 136 -11.11 -3.45 -15.93
N VAL A 137 -10.40 -4.49 -15.51
CA VAL A 137 -10.53 -5.16 -14.20
C VAL A 137 -9.54 -4.60 -13.20
N VAL A 138 -10.01 -4.24 -12.00
CA VAL A 138 -9.17 -3.92 -10.86
C VAL A 138 -8.55 -5.22 -10.33
N LYS A 139 -7.23 -5.27 -10.24
CA LYS A 139 -6.52 -6.44 -9.70
C LYS A 139 -6.23 -6.24 -8.23
N VAL A 140 -6.37 -7.29 -7.43
CA VAL A 140 -5.93 -7.33 -6.05
C VAL A 140 -4.83 -8.39 -5.91
N GLN A 141 -3.79 -8.05 -5.16
CA GLN A 141 -2.74 -8.96 -4.72
C GLN A 141 -2.55 -8.84 -3.21
N TRP A 142 -2.32 -9.97 -2.55
CA TRP A 142 -2.08 -10.05 -1.11
C TRP A 142 -0.63 -10.47 -0.87
N ASP A 143 0.21 -9.46 -0.63
CA ASP A 143 1.64 -9.60 -0.42
C ASP A 143 1.97 -9.71 1.08
N PRO A 144 3.09 -10.33 1.49
CA PRO A 144 3.45 -10.41 2.92
C PRO A 144 3.72 -9.02 3.50
N GLU A 145 3.07 -8.65 4.61
CA GLU A 145 3.29 -7.37 5.29
C GLU A 145 4.71 -7.29 5.87
N ARG A 146 5.15 -6.06 6.14
CA ARG A 146 6.49 -5.72 6.61
C ARG A 146 6.44 -5.00 7.96
N THR A 147 7.33 -5.40 8.88
CA THR A 147 7.72 -4.50 9.99
C THR A 147 8.40 -3.24 9.43
N PRO A 148 8.57 -2.17 10.21
CA PRO A 148 9.41 -1.05 9.80
C PRO A 148 10.86 -1.46 9.50
N ARG A 149 11.37 -2.58 10.06
CA ARG A 149 12.67 -3.21 9.72
C ARG A 149 12.66 -3.97 8.38
N LEU A 150 11.50 -4.04 7.71
CA LEU A 150 11.22 -4.83 6.51
C LEU A 150 11.28 -6.35 6.69
N GLU A 151 11.09 -6.84 7.92
CA GLU A 151 10.91 -8.27 8.21
C GLU A 151 9.49 -8.71 7.85
N LYS A 152 9.28 -10.00 7.57
CA LYS A 152 7.95 -10.51 7.19
C LYS A 152 7.06 -10.62 8.43
N LEU A 153 5.82 -10.16 8.32
CA LEU A 153 4.76 -10.43 9.28
C LEU A 153 3.84 -11.57 8.79
N ASP A 154 3.12 -12.20 9.71
CA ASP A 154 2.28 -13.37 9.43
C ASP A 154 1.05 -13.03 8.56
N TYR A 155 0.56 -11.79 8.68
CA TYR A 155 -0.55 -11.27 7.88
C TYR A 155 -0.07 -10.59 6.58
N ARG A 156 -1.03 -10.33 5.68
CA ARG A 156 -0.80 -9.82 4.33
C ARG A 156 -1.30 -8.38 4.16
N SER A 157 -0.58 -7.60 3.37
CA SER A 157 -0.98 -6.28 2.87
C SER A 157 -1.66 -6.40 1.51
N ILE A 158 -2.54 -5.46 1.20
CA ILE A 158 -3.13 -5.33 -0.13
C ILE A 158 -2.25 -4.51 -1.08
N GLN A 159 -2.12 -4.95 -2.32
CA GLN A 159 -1.65 -4.14 -3.45
C GLN A 159 -2.74 -4.13 -4.54
N ILE A 160 -3.14 -2.94 -4.99
CA ILE A 160 -4.31 -2.77 -5.87
C ILE A 160 -3.87 -2.24 -7.23
N GLY A 161 -4.17 -2.99 -8.29
CA GLY A 161 -3.82 -2.70 -9.67
C GLY A 161 -4.97 -2.00 -10.38
N ILE A 162 -4.83 -0.70 -10.61
CA ILE A 162 -5.82 0.15 -11.25
C ILE A 162 -5.70 0.01 -12.77
N PRO A 163 -6.76 -0.43 -13.47
CA PRO A 163 -6.76 -0.63 -14.92
C PRO A 163 -6.63 0.68 -15.71
N SER A 164 -6.17 0.59 -16.96
CA SER A 164 -6.06 1.77 -17.84
C SER A 164 -7.41 2.36 -18.24
N SER A 165 -8.52 1.63 -18.05
CA SER A 165 -9.89 2.18 -18.13
C SER A 165 -10.21 3.18 -17.02
N LEU A 166 -9.61 3.03 -15.83
CA LEU A 166 -9.81 3.90 -14.66
C LEU A 166 -8.68 4.90 -14.44
N ALA A 167 -7.54 4.76 -15.14
CA ALA A 167 -6.35 5.57 -14.93
C ALA A 167 -6.58 7.09 -15.03
N ALA A 168 -7.50 7.55 -15.88
CA ALA A 168 -7.87 8.96 -15.98
C ALA A 168 -8.62 9.43 -14.72
N THR A 169 -9.67 8.72 -14.31
CA THR A 169 -10.42 9.01 -13.09
C THR A 169 -9.52 8.97 -11.85
N TRP A 170 -8.62 7.99 -11.78
CA TRP A 170 -7.60 7.89 -10.74
C TRP A 170 -6.72 9.15 -10.68
N ALA A 171 -6.08 9.51 -11.80
CA ALA A 171 -5.05 10.55 -11.81
C ALA A 171 -5.58 12.00 -11.79
N ASP A 172 -6.85 12.20 -12.15
CA ASP A 172 -7.46 13.53 -12.36
C ASP A 172 -8.61 13.86 -11.38
N LYS A 173 -9.24 12.85 -10.75
CA LYS A 173 -10.47 13.05 -9.95
C LYS A 173 -10.45 12.45 -8.55
N TRP A 174 -9.76 11.33 -8.33
CA TRP A 174 -9.81 10.62 -7.04
C TRP A 174 -8.74 11.04 -6.05
N ILE A 175 -7.60 11.55 -6.52
CA ILE A 175 -6.57 12.11 -5.66
C ILE A 175 -6.90 13.56 -5.32
N ILE A 176 -6.92 13.86 -4.02
CA ILE A 176 -7.26 15.18 -3.46
C ILE A 176 -6.08 15.82 -2.70
N GLY A 177 -4.94 15.13 -2.61
CA GLY A 177 -3.71 15.66 -2.04
C GLY A 177 -2.51 14.78 -2.37
N ILE A 178 -1.37 15.40 -2.65
CA ILE A 178 -0.11 14.75 -3.05
C ILE A 178 1.03 15.31 -2.20
N GLU A 179 1.59 14.48 -1.32
CA GLU A 179 2.77 14.79 -0.49
C GLU A 179 3.97 13.97 -1.00
N ASP A 180 5.13 14.61 -1.18
CA ASP A 180 6.37 13.88 -1.37
C ASP A 180 6.92 13.39 -0.04
N VAL A 181 6.93 12.06 0.12
CA VAL A 181 7.36 11.37 1.35
C VAL A 181 8.70 10.64 1.14
N THR A 182 9.43 10.97 0.07
CA THR A 182 10.73 10.36 -0.25
C THR A 182 11.72 10.51 0.90
N GLU A 183 11.87 11.73 1.44
CA GLU A 183 12.84 11.95 2.52
C GLU A 183 12.41 11.30 3.84
N LYS A 184 11.10 11.16 4.11
CA LYS A 184 10.57 10.38 5.25
C LYS A 184 10.99 8.91 5.13
N GLY A 185 10.90 8.33 3.92
CA GLY A 185 11.38 6.98 3.63
C GLY A 185 12.90 6.81 3.78
N ARG A 186 13.69 7.80 3.31
CA ARG A 186 15.16 7.79 3.43
C ARG A 186 15.63 8.02 4.87
N ALA A 187 14.91 8.85 5.63
CA ALA A 187 15.18 9.07 7.05
C ALA A 187 14.87 7.81 7.88
N LEU A 188 13.82 7.06 7.55
CA LEU A 188 13.55 5.75 8.19
C LEU A 188 14.70 4.75 7.95
N GLU A 189 15.21 4.64 6.72
CA GLU A 189 16.37 3.77 6.41
C GLU A 189 17.62 4.18 7.19
N ARG A 190 17.93 5.49 7.19
CA ARG A 190 19.09 6.05 7.88
C ARG A 190 19.00 5.83 9.39
N GLU A 191 17.85 6.12 10.00
CA GLU A 191 17.59 5.90 11.43
C GLU A 191 17.78 4.42 11.81
N LEU A 192 17.27 3.51 10.99
CA LEU A 192 17.43 2.06 11.17
C LEU A 192 18.89 1.60 11.12
N ARG A 193 19.67 2.17 10.21
CA ARG A 193 21.10 1.86 10.04
C ARG A 193 21.96 2.44 11.15
N GLU A 194 21.61 3.63 11.65
CA GLU A 194 22.41 4.37 12.63
C GLU A 194 22.04 4.05 14.08
N ASN A 195 20.78 3.70 14.34
CA ASN A 195 20.27 3.33 15.66
C ASN A 195 19.59 1.94 15.64
N PRO A 196 20.33 0.81 15.57
CA PRO A 196 19.74 -0.53 15.46
C PRO A 196 18.78 -0.93 16.59
N GLY A 197 18.87 -0.29 17.75
CA GLY A 197 17.97 -0.48 18.90
C GLY A 197 16.72 0.40 18.91
N VAL A 198 16.47 1.20 17.86
CA VAL A 198 15.30 2.09 17.79
C VAL A 198 13.99 1.29 17.75
N THR A 199 13.07 1.58 18.67
CA THR A 199 11.78 0.88 18.75
C THR A 199 10.81 1.36 17.67
N ASP A 200 9.82 0.55 17.30
CA ASP A 200 8.78 0.97 16.35
C ASP A 200 7.94 2.14 16.90
N GLU A 201 7.74 2.21 18.23
CA GLU A 201 7.10 3.33 18.93
C GLU A 201 7.89 4.64 18.77
N GLU A 202 9.22 4.58 18.89
CA GLU A 202 10.09 5.76 18.72
C GLU A 202 10.00 6.31 17.28
N LEU A 203 9.85 5.43 16.28
CA LEU A 203 9.74 5.82 14.87
C LEU A 203 8.38 6.42 14.53
N LEU A 204 7.31 5.88 15.13
CA LEU A 204 5.98 6.49 15.10
C LEU A 204 6.01 7.88 15.74
N ARG A 205 6.65 8.01 16.92
CA ARG A 205 6.83 9.26 17.67
C ARG A 205 7.69 10.30 16.93
N ARG A 206 8.61 9.86 16.06
CA ARG A 206 9.39 10.72 15.13
C ARG A 206 8.70 10.97 13.78
N GLY A 207 7.56 10.34 13.49
CA GLY A 207 6.86 10.47 12.21
C GLY A 207 7.57 9.81 11.02
N LEU A 208 8.54 8.90 11.28
CA LEU A 208 9.26 8.11 10.27
C LEU A 208 8.44 6.91 9.78
N VAL A 209 7.48 6.47 10.58
CA VAL A 209 6.44 5.50 10.24
C VAL A 209 5.09 6.19 10.49
N PRO A 210 4.13 6.15 9.55
CA PRO A 210 2.79 6.66 9.79
C PRO A 210 1.98 5.70 10.70
N PRO A 211 1.00 6.19 11.48
CA PRO A 211 0.21 5.37 12.39
C PRO A 211 -0.85 4.55 11.63
N GLU A 212 -0.39 3.51 10.93
CA GLU A 212 -1.25 2.68 10.07
C GLU A 212 -2.04 1.65 10.89
N ARG A 213 -3.37 1.73 10.76
CA ARG A 213 -4.36 0.85 11.42
C ARG A 213 -5.22 0.14 10.38
N GLU A 214 -5.95 -0.90 10.79
CA GLU A 214 -6.84 -1.63 9.89
C GLU A 214 -7.97 -0.74 9.39
N PHE A 215 -8.10 -0.60 8.08
CA PHE A 215 -9.19 0.07 7.39
C PHE A 215 -10.27 -0.95 7.03
N LEU A 216 -11.38 -0.92 7.76
CA LEU A 216 -12.50 -1.83 7.55
C LEU A 216 -13.31 -1.42 6.31
N VAL A 217 -13.59 -2.39 5.45
CA VAL A 217 -14.44 -2.23 4.25
C VAL A 217 -15.74 -3.04 4.39
N PRO A 218 -16.82 -2.69 3.66
CA PRO A 218 -18.07 -3.45 3.71
C PRO A 218 -17.89 -4.95 3.46
N LEU A 219 -18.73 -5.81 4.04
CA LEU A 219 -18.56 -7.27 3.98
C LEU A 219 -18.50 -7.81 2.54
N GLU A 220 -19.30 -7.26 1.63
CA GLU A 220 -19.26 -7.65 0.22
C GLU A 220 -17.92 -7.27 -0.43
N VAL A 221 -17.30 -6.16 -0.02
CA VAL A 221 -15.95 -5.77 -0.44
C VAL A 221 -14.89 -6.68 0.18
N GLN A 222 -15.07 -7.17 1.41
CA GLN A 222 -14.18 -8.16 2.03
C GLN A 222 -14.19 -9.49 1.26
N LYS A 223 -15.37 -10.05 0.98
CA LYS A 223 -15.54 -11.27 0.15
C LYS A 223 -14.95 -11.09 -1.24
N ALA A 224 -15.25 -9.94 -1.86
CA ALA A 224 -14.81 -9.54 -3.18
C ALA A 224 -13.28 -9.65 -3.35
N ILE A 225 -12.54 -9.03 -2.45
CA ILE A 225 -11.08 -9.01 -2.49
C ILE A 225 -10.44 -10.24 -1.82
N ARG A 226 -11.25 -11.17 -1.30
CA ARG A 226 -10.85 -12.31 -0.49
C ARG A 226 -10.02 -11.89 0.73
N MET A 227 -10.61 -11.07 1.61
CA MET A 227 -10.00 -10.63 2.88
C MET A 227 -10.25 -11.62 4.04
N ASP A 228 -10.98 -12.71 3.75
CA ASP A 228 -11.16 -13.91 4.56
C ASP A 228 -9.92 -14.84 4.56
#